data_AF-A0A830FEF3-F1
#
_entry.id   AF-A0A830FEF3-F1
#
_cell.length_a   1.000
_cell.length_b   1.000
_cell.length_c   1.000
_cell.angle_alpha   90.00
_cell.angle_beta   90.00
_cell.angle_gamma   90.00
#
_symmetry.space_group_name_H-M   'P 1'
#
loop_
_entity.id
_entity.type
_entity.pdbx_description
1 polymer ?
#
loop_
_entity_poly.entity_id
_entity_poly.type
_entity_poly.pdbx_seq_one_letter_code
_entity_poly.pdbx_strand_id
1 'polypeptide(L)'
;MRAVRGGRGMSDTVVATVEEVEERRSVLFTAYDARGNREEVIVVPCEETGAKAWVNRCTHEAQRLDRGMGAAMRDGEIICPKHGSMFDACSGDCDNGEAAGTTLVSVDVTVDGDEVTLTDSNYTFAHEGEKESNDDVGPGSSSHLSF
;
A
#
# COMPACT_ATOMS: atom_id res chain seq x y z
N MET A 1 -10.47 16.13 -27.54
CA MET A 1 -9.23 16.89 -27.79
C MET A 1 -8.26 16.51 -26.70
N ARG A 2 -7.24 15.70 -27.01
CA ARG A 2 -6.30 15.15 -26.03
C ARG A 2 -5.19 16.20 -25.84
N ALA A 3 -5.20 16.87 -24.70
CA ALA A 3 -4.16 17.84 -24.37
C ALA A 3 -2.88 17.07 -24.02
N VAL A 4 -1.81 17.38 -24.76
CA VAL A 4 -0.44 17.03 -24.40
C VAL A 4 0.03 18.06 -23.38
N ARG A 5 0.56 17.62 -22.24
CA ARG A 5 1.38 18.45 -21.36
C ARG A 5 2.72 17.76 -21.14
N GLY A 6 3.81 18.45 -21.47
CA GLY A 6 5.17 18.08 -21.16
C GLY A 6 5.78 19.04 -20.13
N GLY A 7 6.70 18.54 -19.31
CA GLY A 7 7.57 19.33 -18.44
C GLY A 7 8.07 18.59 -17.19
N ARG A 8 9.26 17.98 -17.28
CA ARG A 8 10.08 17.20 -16.32
C ARG A 8 9.93 17.50 -14.80
N GLY A 9 9.63 16.44 -14.06
CA GLY A 9 9.71 16.22 -12.59
C GLY A 9 9.14 14.82 -12.33
N MET A 10 9.53 14.12 -11.26
CA MET A 10 9.08 12.74 -10.94
C MET A 10 7.58 12.57 -11.22
N SER A 11 7.20 11.59 -12.05
CA SER A 11 5.81 11.45 -12.50
C SER A 11 4.92 11.08 -11.32
N ASP A 12 4.13 12.05 -10.86
CA ASP A 12 2.94 11.85 -10.05
C ASP A 12 2.15 10.67 -10.64
N THR A 13 2.22 9.53 -9.94
CA THR A 13 1.62 8.27 -10.41
C THR A 13 0.41 7.97 -9.56
N VAL A 14 -0.76 7.87 -10.20
CA VAL A 14 -1.98 7.41 -9.56
C VAL A 14 -1.81 5.93 -9.22
N VAL A 15 -1.93 5.59 -7.94
CA VAL A 15 -1.71 4.23 -7.42
C VAL A 15 -3.00 3.53 -7.01
N ALA A 16 -4.08 4.28 -6.80
CA ALA A 16 -5.39 3.77 -6.44
C ALA A 16 -6.45 4.86 -6.64
N THR A 17 -7.72 4.48 -6.51
CA THR A 17 -8.80 5.43 -6.19
C THR A 17 -9.23 5.32 -4.73
N VAL A 18 -9.89 6.36 -4.20
CA VAL A 18 -10.48 6.31 -2.85
C VAL A 18 -11.55 5.22 -2.80
N GLU A 19 -12.41 5.15 -3.81
CA GLU A 19 -13.42 4.08 -3.94
C GLU A 19 -12.79 2.68 -3.84
N GLU A 20 -11.72 2.41 -4.59
CA GLU A 20 -11.06 1.10 -4.57
C GLU A 20 -10.48 0.77 -3.18
N VAL A 21 -9.87 1.77 -2.52
CA VAL A 21 -9.30 1.61 -1.18
C VAL A 21 -10.39 1.31 -0.15
N GLU A 22 -11.56 1.94 -0.25
CA GLU A 22 -12.70 1.68 0.63
C GLU A 22 -13.29 0.28 0.42
N GLU A 23 -13.44 -0.15 -0.83
CA GLU A 23 -13.99 -1.45 -1.20
C GLU A 23 -13.07 -2.61 -0.79
N ARG A 24 -11.76 -2.46 -1.05
CA ARG A 24 -10.77 -3.51 -0.84
C ARG A 24 -10.10 -3.48 0.52
N ARG A 25 -10.35 -2.43 1.31
CA ARG A 25 -9.67 -2.12 2.60
C ARG A 25 -8.20 -1.75 2.45
N SER A 26 -7.50 -2.24 1.43
CA SER A 26 -6.26 -1.66 0.97
C SER A 26 -5.97 -1.98 -0.49
N VAL A 27 -5.15 -1.13 -1.10
CA VAL A 27 -4.53 -1.37 -2.41
C VAL A 27 -3.04 -1.55 -2.21
N LEU A 28 -2.49 -2.64 -2.74
CA LEU A 28 -1.08 -3.00 -2.66
C LEU A 28 -0.37 -2.64 -3.96
N PHE A 29 0.78 -1.97 -3.87
CA PHE A 29 1.69 -1.80 -4.99
C PHE A 29 3.15 -1.98 -4.57
N THR A 30 4.00 -2.18 -5.56
CA THR A 30 5.45 -2.23 -5.42
C THR A 30 6.07 -0.95 -5.95
N ALA A 31 7.03 -0.39 -5.21
CA ALA A 31 7.83 0.76 -5.59
C ALA A 31 9.32 0.49 -5.41
N TYR A 32 10.16 1.27 -6.10
CA TYR A 32 11.58 1.35 -5.82
C TYR A 32 11.83 2.41 -4.75
N ASP A 33 12.58 2.08 -3.70
CA ASP A 33 13.09 3.04 -2.72
C ASP A 33 14.24 3.90 -3.31
N ALA A 34 14.70 4.89 -2.56
CA ALA A 34 15.81 5.77 -2.95
C ALA A 34 17.14 5.04 -3.21
N ARG A 35 17.27 3.76 -2.81
CA ARG A 35 18.43 2.90 -3.04
C ARG A 35 18.22 1.92 -4.19
N GLY A 36 17.06 1.94 -4.84
CA GLY A 36 16.69 1.04 -5.94
C GLY A 36 16.19 -0.34 -5.48
N ASN A 37 15.89 -0.55 -4.20
CA ASN A 37 15.29 -1.79 -3.72
C ASN A 37 13.77 -1.78 -3.94
N ARG A 38 13.19 -2.94 -4.21
CA ARG A 38 11.73 -3.11 -4.27
C ARG A 38 11.14 -3.14 -2.86
N GLU A 39 10.24 -2.21 -2.58
CA GLU A 39 9.45 -2.13 -1.35
C GLU A 39 7.96 -2.24 -1.69
N GLU A 40 7.21 -2.91 -0.81
CA GLU A 40 5.76 -3.02 -0.94
C GLU A 40 5.09 -1.94 -0.09
N VAL A 41 4.09 -1.29 -0.66
CA VAL A 41 3.34 -0.20 -0.04
C VAL A 41 1.87 -0.51 -0.11
N ILE A 42 1.15 -0.28 0.98
CA ILE A 42 -0.31 -0.37 1.04
C ILE A 42 -0.91 1.02 1.16
N VAL A 43 -1.93 1.29 0.34
CA VAL A 43 -2.83 2.43 0.51
C VAL A 43 -4.05 1.95 1.29
N VAL A 44 -4.40 2.64 2.37
CA VAL A 44 -5.50 2.28 3.29
C VAL A 44 -6.46 3.45 3.44
N PRO A 45 -7.75 3.20 3.77
CA PRO A 45 -8.72 4.26 4.00
C PRO A 45 -8.34 5.05 5.25
N CYS A 46 -8.51 6.36 5.19
CA CYS A 46 -8.35 7.25 6.33
C CYS A 46 -9.46 8.30 6.33
N GLU A 47 -10.24 8.38 7.41
CA GLU A 47 -11.40 9.27 7.51
C GLU A 47 -11.03 10.76 7.43
N GLU A 48 -9.79 11.12 7.75
CA GLU A 48 -9.31 12.51 7.76
C GLU A 48 -8.86 12.99 6.38
N THR A 49 -8.29 12.11 5.56
CA THR A 49 -7.63 12.47 4.28
C THR A 49 -8.14 11.68 3.08
N GLY A 50 -9.10 10.79 3.25
CA GLY A 50 -9.55 9.80 2.27
C GLY A 50 -8.67 8.56 2.27
N ALA A 51 -7.36 8.73 2.12
CA ALA A 51 -6.40 7.63 2.13
C ALA A 51 -5.05 8.01 2.78
N LYS A 52 -4.33 6.99 3.22
CA LYS A 52 -2.92 7.04 3.68
C LYS A 52 -2.14 5.88 3.08
N ALA A 53 -0.81 6.00 3.02
CA ALA A 53 0.04 4.93 2.54
C ALA A 53 1.17 4.59 3.51
N TRP A 54 1.46 3.29 3.62
CA TRP A 54 2.41 2.72 4.56
C TRP A 54 3.25 1.65 3.89
N VAL A 55 4.51 1.51 4.28
CA VAL A 55 5.29 0.31 3.94
C VAL A 55 4.55 -0.92 4.48
N ASN A 56 4.36 -1.93 3.63
CA ASN A 56 3.58 -3.13 3.91
C ASN A 56 4.35 -4.12 4.81
N ARG A 57 4.71 -3.67 6.01
CA ARG A 57 5.53 -4.43 6.96
C ARG A 57 5.18 -4.03 8.38
N CYS A 58 4.80 -5.02 9.18
CA CYS A 58 4.67 -4.86 10.62
C CYS A 58 6.00 -4.43 11.25
N THR A 59 5.93 -3.54 12.23
CA THR A 59 7.11 -3.01 12.95
C THR A 59 7.66 -3.98 14.00
N HIS A 60 6.88 -4.97 14.44
CA HIS A 60 7.35 -6.02 15.34
C HIS A 60 8.27 -7.02 14.61
N GLU A 61 7.79 -7.57 13.49
CA GLU A 61 8.52 -8.53 12.65
C GLU A 61 8.24 -8.25 11.18
N ALA A 62 9.11 -8.77 10.31
CA ALA A 62 9.05 -8.67 8.84
C ALA A 62 7.82 -9.33 8.16
N GLN A 63 6.62 -9.14 8.70
CA GLN A 63 5.35 -9.66 8.26
C GLN A 63 4.61 -8.64 7.40
N ARG A 64 4.21 -9.04 6.19
CA ARG A 64 3.26 -8.26 5.37
C ARG A 64 1.92 -8.09 6.08
N LEU A 65 1.38 -6.88 6.08
CA LEU A 65 0.07 -6.54 6.63
C LEU A 65 -1.04 -6.91 5.63
N ASP A 66 -0.87 -6.52 4.36
CA ASP A 66 -1.63 -7.00 3.23
C ASP A 66 -0.84 -8.09 2.50
N ARG A 67 -1.48 -9.24 2.26
CA ARG A 67 -0.89 -10.39 1.55
C ARG A 67 -1.38 -10.50 0.09
N GLY A 68 -1.87 -9.40 -0.49
CA GLY A 68 -2.40 -9.32 -1.85
C GLY A 68 -3.92 -9.48 -1.94
N MET A 69 -4.63 -9.42 -0.81
CA MET A 69 -6.08 -9.65 -0.73
C MET A 69 -6.82 -8.48 -0.05
N GLY A 70 -6.13 -7.39 0.24
CA GLY A 70 -6.60 -6.37 1.16
C GLY A 70 -6.14 -6.68 2.59
N ALA A 71 -5.77 -5.64 3.33
CA ALA A 71 -5.40 -5.75 4.72
C ALA A 71 -6.64 -6.08 5.56
N ALA A 72 -6.48 -6.97 6.54
CA ALA A 72 -7.49 -7.16 7.55
C ALA A 72 -7.62 -5.87 8.37
N MET A 73 -8.82 -5.32 8.47
CA MET A 73 -9.07 -4.09 9.21
C MET A 73 -10.25 -4.22 10.16
N ARG A 74 -10.20 -3.47 11.25
CA ARG A 74 -11.29 -3.35 12.22
C ARG A 74 -11.20 -2.00 12.91
N ASP A 75 -12.34 -1.34 13.08
CA ASP A 75 -12.48 -0.10 13.86
C ASP A 75 -11.47 1.00 13.43
N GLY A 76 -11.17 1.08 12.12
CA GLY A 76 -10.22 2.05 11.55
C GLY A 76 -8.76 1.62 11.62
N GLU A 77 -8.47 0.41 12.10
CA GLU A 77 -7.10 -0.08 12.30
C GLU A 77 -6.75 -1.24 11.35
N ILE A 78 -5.48 -1.30 10.95
CA ILE A 78 -4.85 -2.39 10.19
C ILE A 78 -4.39 -3.49 11.15
N ILE A 79 -4.85 -4.72 10.96
CA ILE A 79 -4.52 -5.86 11.81
C ILE A 79 -3.34 -6.63 11.22
N CYS A 80 -2.24 -6.73 11.96
CA CYS A 80 -1.15 -7.64 11.62
C CYS A 80 -1.64 -9.10 11.66
N PRO A 81 -1.56 -9.86 10.55
CA PRO A 81 -2.16 -11.19 10.46
C PRO A 81 -1.40 -12.28 11.24
N LYS A 82 -0.25 -11.96 11.85
CA LYS A 82 0.57 -12.94 12.58
C LYS A 82 0.23 -12.98 14.07
N HIS A 83 0.33 -11.84 14.76
CA HIS A 83 0.12 -11.76 16.21
C HIS A 83 -0.93 -10.73 16.64
N GLY A 84 -1.59 -10.06 15.69
CA GLY A 84 -2.78 -9.26 15.96
C GLY A 84 -2.54 -7.84 16.48
N SER A 85 -1.31 -7.31 16.44
CA SER A 85 -1.10 -5.86 16.63
C SER A 85 -1.93 -5.07 15.62
N MET A 86 -2.53 -3.97 16.08
CA MET A 86 -3.42 -3.12 15.30
C MET A 86 -2.79 -1.74 15.17
N PHE A 87 -2.80 -1.21 13.96
CA PHE A 87 -2.21 0.09 13.62
C PHE A 87 -3.32 1.00 13.14
N ASP A 88 -3.50 2.17 13.75
CA ASP A 88 -4.46 3.16 13.28
C ASP A 88 -4.17 3.53 11.82
N ALA A 89 -5.19 3.52 10.95
CA ALA A 89 -4.97 3.68 9.52
C ALA A 89 -4.55 5.09 9.11
N CYS A 90 -4.91 6.11 9.90
CA CYS A 90 -4.62 7.52 9.61
C CYS A 90 -3.22 7.95 10.09
N SER A 91 -2.82 7.51 11.27
CA SER A 91 -1.55 7.85 11.93
C SER A 91 -0.46 6.79 11.79
N GLY A 92 -0.85 5.53 11.58
CA GLY A 92 0.06 4.38 11.56
C GLY A 92 0.52 3.93 12.95
N ASP A 93 0.04 4.56 14.02
CA ASP A 93 0.43 4.26 15.40
C ASP A 93 -0.17 2.94 15.88
N CYS A 94 0.58 2.20 16.67
CA CYS A 94 0.15 0.95 17.31
C CYS A 94 0.15 1.09 18.82
N ASP A 95 -0.99 0.87 19.45
CA ASP A 95 -1.15 0.93 20.91
C ASP A 95 -1.33 -0.46 21.56
N ASN A 96 -1.36 -1.53 20.75
CA ASN A 96 -1.64 -2.89 21.21
C ASN A 96 -0.66 -3.97 20.70
N GLY A 97 -0.57 -5.04 21.48
CA GLY A 97 0.16 -6.24 21.10
C GLY A 97 1.67 -6.01 21.10
N GLU A 98 2.39 -6.82 20.33
CA GLU A 98 3.86 -6.83 20.35
C GLU A 98 4.50 -5.64 19.63
N ALA A 99 3.75 -4.96 18.76
CA ALA A 99 4.18 -3.73 18.10
C ALA A 99 3.80 -2.45 18.87
N ALA A 100 3.23 -2.55 20.07
CA ALA A 100 2.78 -1.39 20.83
C ALA A 100 3.91 -0.36 21.05
N GLY A 101 3.59 0.93 20.84
CA GLY A 101 4.54 2.04 20.95
C GLY A 101 5.40 2.26 19.69
N THR A 102 5.03 1.66 18.56
CA THR A 102 5.68 1.88 17.26
C THR A 102 4.69 2.47 16.25
N THR A 103 5.23 3.01 15.16
CA THR A 103 4.47 3.61 14.07
C THR A 103 4.91 3.01 12.75
N LEU A 104 3.96 2.75 11.84
CA LEU A 104 4.27 2.32 10.48
C LEU A 104 5.11 3.36 9.74
N VAL A 105 5.94 2.89 8.80
CA VAL A 105 6.73 3.78 7.94
C VAL A 105 5.82 4.39 6.89
N SER A 106 5.63 5.71 6.94
CA SER A 106 4.77 6.46 6.02
C SER A 106 5.36 6.53 4.61
N VAL A 107 4.48 6.52 3.62
CA VAL A 107 4.77 6.88 2.23
C VAL A 107 3.83 8.00 1.84
N ASP A 108 4.37 9.13 1.40
CA ASP A 108 3.54 10.31 1.07
C ASP A 108 2.68 10.07 -0.19
N VAL A 109 1.37 10.23 -0.01
CA VAL A 109 0.36 10.26 -1.07
C VAL A 109 -0.49 11.51 -0.98
N THR A 110 -0.99 11.97 -2.11
CA THR A 110 -1.97 13.07 -2.20
C THR A 110 -3.28 12.54 -2.76
N VAL A 111 -4.39 12.93 -2.14
CA VAL A 111 -5.75 12.64 -2.63
C VAL A 111 -6.30 13.90 -3.29
N ASP A 112 -6.67 13.81 -4.57
CA ASP A 112 -7.38 14.86 -5.31
C ASP A 112 -8.66 14.27 -5.91
N GLY A 113 -9.81 14.64 -5.34
CA GLY A 113 -11.08 14.00 -5.67
C GLY A 113 -11.06 12.51 -5.29
N ASP A 114 -11.11 11.65 -6.30
CA ASP A 114 -11.09 10.19 -6.14
C ASP A 114 -9.70 9.60 -6.45
N GLU A 115 -8.74 10.37 -6.98
CA GLU A 115 -7.42 9.86 -7.35
C GLU A 115 -6.44 9.93 -6.18
N VAL A 116 -5.79 8.81 -5.87
CA VAL A 116 -4.69 8.74 -4.90
C VAL A 116 -3.36 8.65 -5.65
N THR A 117 -2.53 9.66 -5.48
CA THR A 117 -1.27 9.82 -6.20
C THR A 117 -0.07 9.64 -5.27
N LEU A 118 0.90 8.82 -5.67
CA LEU A 118 2.20 8.73 -4.99
C LEU A 118 3.01 10.02 -5.20
N THR A 119 3.29 10.73 -4.11
CA THR A 119 4.01 12.01 -4.11
C THR A 119 5.34 11.98 -3.34
N ASP A 120 5.65 10.87 -2.68
CA ASP A 120 6.90 10.71 -1.95
C ASP A 120 8.10 10.59 -2.90
N SER A 121 9.00 11.58 -2.85
CA SER A 121 10.22 11.61 -3.67
C SER A 121 11.22 10.49 -3.35
N ASN A 122 11.08 9.78 -2.22
CA ASN A 122 11.92 8.64 -1.88
C ASN A 122 11.46 7.35 -2.57
N TYR A 123 10.29 7.36 -3.21
CA TYR A 123 9.70 6.21 -3.87
C TYR A 123 9.42 6.49 -5.34
N THR A 124 9.56 5.46 -6.17
CA THR A 124 9.14 5.49 -7.57
C THR A 124 8.27 4.26 -7.83
N PHE A 125 7.04 4.47 -8.28
CA PHE A 125 6.12 3.38 -8.59
C PHE A 125 6.75 2.38 -9.57
N ALA A 126 6.63 1.08 -9.28
CA ALA A 126 7.10 0.01 -10.15
C ALA A 126 5.92 -0.69 -10.85
N HIS A 127 5.03 -1.29 -10.08
CA HIS A 127 3.82 -1.96 -10.58
C HIS A 127 2.81 -2.19 -9.45
N GLU A 128 1.56 -2.45 -9.81
CA GLU A 128 0.51 -2.88 -8.87
C GLU A 128 0.81 -4.29 -8.33
N GLY A 129 0.39 -4.56 -7.10
CA GLY A 129 0.50 -5.86 -6.45
C GLY A 129 1.83 -6.11 -5.72
N GLU A 130 1.97 -7.35 -5.27
CA GLU A 130 3.11 -7.82 -4.50
C GLU A 130 4.40 -7.86 -5.32
N LYS A 131 5.54 -7.64 -4.67
CA LYS A 131 6.84 -7.83 -5.32
C LYS A 131 7.00 -9.32 -5.62
N GLU A 132 7.55 -9.63 -6.80
CA GLU A 132 7.86 -11.01 -7.15
C GLU A 132 8.82 -11.61 -6.11
N SER A 133 8.34 -12.65 -5.42
CA SER A 133 9.15 -13.48 -4.56
C SER A 133 10.16 -14.25 -5.40
N ASN A 134 11.45 -14.21 -5.05
CA ASN A 134 12.45 -15.10 -5.65
C ASN A 134 12.21 -16.59 -5.29
N ASP A 135 11.23 -16.87 -4.44
CA ASP A 135 10.92 -18.18 -3.88
C ASP A 135 9.73 -18.90 -4.56
N ASP A 136 9.12 -18.31 -5.60
CA ASP A 136 7.98 -18.89 -6.33
C ASP A 136 8.35 -19.33 -7.76
N VAL A 137 9.12 -20.43 -7.86
CA VAL A 137 8.98 -21.34 -9.01
C VAL A 137 7.88 -22.35 -8.64
N GLY A 138 6.63 -21.91 -8.73
CA GLY A 138 5.41 -22.72 -8.58
C GLY A 138 4.42 -22.38 -9.70
N PRO A 139 3.69 -23.36 -10.28
CA PRO A 139 3.07 -23.19 -11.59
C PRO A 139 2.00 -22.10 -11.57
N GLY A 140 2.16 -21.12 -12.47
CA GLY A 140 1.16 -20.09 -12.72
C GLY A 140 -0.19 -20.73 -13.04
N SER A 141 -1.18 -20.47 -12.17
CA SER A 141 -2.56 -20.83 -12.44
C SER A 141 -3.10 -19.88 -13.51
N SER A 142 -3.01 -20.27 -14.79
CA SER A 142 -3.81 -19.63 -15.83
C SER A 142 -5.26 -20.10 -15.64
N SER A 143 -6.09 -19.26 -15.03
CA SER A 143 -7.54 -19.41 -15.07
C SER A 143 -8.03 -19.13 -16.50
N HIS A 144 -7.92 -20.13 -17.38
CA HIS A 144 -8.64 -20.15 -18.65
C HIS A 144 -9.99 -20.82 -18.43
N LEU A 145 -10.99 -20.04 -18.02
CA LEU A 145 -12.39 -20.36 -18.27
C LEU A 145 -12.82 -19.51 -19.46
N SER A 146 -12.97 -20.14 -20.61
CA SER A 146 -13.78 -19.63 -21.72
C SER A 146 -14.97 -20.56 -21.85
N PHE A 147 -16.17 -19.98 -21.82
CA PHE A 147 -17.46 -20.64 -22.02
C PHE A 147 -17.63 -21.11 -23.47
#